data_AF-A0A8T0L4J1-F1
#
_entry.id   AF-A0A8T0L4J1-F1
#
_cell.length_a   1.000
_cell.length_b   1.000
_cell.length_c   1.000
_cell.angle_alpha   90.00
_cell.angle_beta   90.00
_cell.angle_gamma   90.00
#
_symmetry.space_group_name_H-M   'P 1'
#
loop_
_entity.id
_entity.type
_entity.pdbx_description
1 polymer ?
#
loop_
_entity_poly.entity_id
_entity_poly.type
_entity_poly.pdbx_seq_one_letter_code
_entity_poly.pdbx_strand_id
1 'polypeptide(L)'
;MIRDEELFPQLLELTQGLMRMWKAMLECHHAQYITMSLAYHSRSSMRSLEGDTRREITGELLKELECFGLSLSNWINSHTSYIESLNGWLQNCILEPRERSKNRKPFSPRRALAPPIFVLSRDWCAGIKAFPYQELSHAVKYFVSNLHRTIDQQDKELHEKYNSVVASTSGETKSKSNDEGEDDSSRLCYIHESLTKLVHQLTKFSEASLKVYEDIRQKVEAAQTAYHSCKSIRTGKIQS
;
A
#
# COMPACT_ATOMS: atom_id res chain seq x y z
N MET A 1 -11.26 17.17 -28.52
CA MET A 1 -11.55 17.85 -27.24
C MET A 1 -10.57 17.31 -26.22
N ILE A 2 -9.75 18.18 -25.61
CA ILE A 2 -8.59 17.86 -24.74
C ILE A 2 -8.84 16.67 -23.78
N ARG A 3 -10.04 16.57 -23.21
CA ARG A 3 -10.47 15.46 -22.34
C ARG A 3 -10.26 14.07 -22.95
N ASP A 4 -10.76 13.83 -24.16
CA ASP A 4 -10.80 12.48 -24.75
C ASP A 4 -9.52 12.17 -25.55
N GLU A 5 -8.83 13.20 -26.05
CA GLU A 5 -7.66 13.08 -26.93
C GLU A 5 -6.32 13.18 -26.18
N GLU A 6 -6.24 13.90 -25.06
CA GLU A 6 -4.99 14.11 -24.32
C GLU A 6 -5.06 13.54 -22.90
N LEU A 7 -6.12 13.85 -22.14
CA LEU A 7 -6.24 13.43 -20.74
C LEU A 7 -6.48 11.92 -20.63
N PHE A 8 -7.39 11.35 -21.43
CA PHE A 8 -7.72 9.93 -21.33
C PHE A 8 -6.50 8.99 -21.53
N PRO A 9 -5.63 9.18 -22.54
CA PRO A 9 -4.39 8.41 -22.67
C PRO A 9 -3.46 8.52 -21.45
N GLN A 10 -3.31 9.72 -20.88
CA GLN A 10 -2.46 9.93 -19.69
C GLN A 10 -3.01 9.19 -18.47
N LEU A 11 -4.33 9.20 -18.27
CA LEU A 11 -4.96 8.46 -17.17
C LEU A 11 -4.80 6.94 -17.36
N LEU A 12 -4.90 6.44 -18.59
CA LEU A 12 -4.63 5.04 -18.90
C LEU A 12 -3.19 4.66 -18.58
N GLU A 13 -2.23 5.47 -19.02
CA GLU A 13 -0.81 5.24 -18.72
C GLU A 13 -0.56 5.24 -17.20
N LEU A 14 -1.14 6.20 -16.47
CA LEU A 14 -1.04 6.26 -15.02
C LEU A 14 -1.61 5.00 -14.34
N THR A 15 -2.82 4.58 -14.70
CA THR A 15 -3.40 3.34 -14.13
C THR A 15 -2.58 2.09 -14.44
N GLN A 16 -2.01 1.99 -15.65
CA GLN A 16 -1.12 0.90 -16.01
C GLN A 16 0.21 0.96 -15.25
N GLY A 17 0.74 2.15 -14.99
CA GLY A 17 1.92 2.35 -14.15
C GLY A 17 1.67 1.90 -12.71
N LEU A 18 0.52 2.26 -12.15
CA LEU A 18 0.11 1.85 -10.80
C LEU A 18 -0.10 0.33 -10.72
N MET A 19 -0.73 -0.28 -11.73
CA MET A 19 -0.86 -1.74 -11.82
C MET A 19 0.51 -2.43 -11.80
N ARG A 20 1.47 -1.94 -12.60
CA ARG A 20 2.85 -2.46 -12.63
C ARG A 20 3.56 -2.28 -11.27
N MET A 21 3.40 -1.12 -10.65
CA MET A 21 3.94 -0.84 -9.31
C MET A 21 3.40 -1.83 -8.27
N TRP A 22 2.08 -2.05 -8.22
CA TRP A 22 1.48 -2.97 -7.26
C TRP A 22 1.92 -4.42 -7.47
N LYS A 23 2.09 -4.83 -8.72
CA LYS A 23 2.67 -6.13 -9.04
C LYS A 23 4.09 -6.27 -8.49
N ALA A 24 4.94 -5.26 -8.71
CA ALA A 24 6.30 -5.25 -8.17
C ALA A 24 6.33 -5.24 -6.63
N MET A 25 5.43 -4.51 -5.99
CA MET A 25 5.29 -4.51 -4.52
C MET A 25 4.87 -5.90 -3.99
N LEU A 26 3.91 -6.55 -4.65
CA LEU A 26 3.48 -7.91 -4.29
C LEU A 26 4.63 -8.92 -4.39
N GLU A 27 5.40 -8.86 -5.48
CA GLU A 27 6.59 -9.69 -5.66
C GLU A 27 7.65 -9.42 -4.58
N CYS A 28 7.88 -8.15 -4.23
CA CYS A 28 8.80 -7.74 -3.17
C CYS A 28 8.38 -8.30 -1.81
N HIS A 29 7.10 -8.17 -1.42
CA HIS A 29 6.63 -8.67 -0.13
C HIS A 29 6.65 -10.19 -0.02
N HIS A 30 6.40 -10.91 -1.13
CA HIS A 30 6.63 -12.35 -1.16
C HIS A 30 8.11 -12.71 -0.95
N ALA A 31 9.02 -12.00 -1.62
CA ALA A 31 10.45 -12.20 -1.43
C ALA A 31 10.88 -11.90 0.02
N GLN A 32 10.38 -10.82 0.62
CA GLN A 32 10.62 -10.48 2.03
C GLN A 32 10.14 -11.59 2.98
N TYR A 33 8.93 -12.11 2.76
CA TYR A 33 8.38 -13.20 3.56
C TYR A 33 9.26 -14.47 3.50
N ILE A 34 9.72 -14.84 2.29
CA ILE A 34 10.60 -15.99 2.10
C ILE A 34 11.94 -15.76 2.82
N THR A 35 12.56 -14.61 2.60
CA THR A 35 13.84 -14.25 3.22
C THR A 35 13.75 -14.29 4.75
N MET A 36 12.72 -13.67 5.32
CA MET A 36 12.49 -13.70 6.78
C MET A 36 12.29 -15.13 7.29
N SER A 37 11.48 -15.93 6.60
CA SER A 37 11.23 -17.32 6.97
C SER A 37 12.52 -18.13 6.97
N LEU A 38 13.34 -18.03 5.92
CA LEU A 38 14.61 -18.74 5.83
C LEU A 38 15.60 -18.27 6.90
N ALA A 39 15.72 -16.95 7.12
CA ALA A 39 16.58 -16.39 8.15
C ALA A 39 16.18 -16.87 9.56
N TYR A 40 14.88 -16.97 9.83
CA TYR A 40 14.36 -17.45 11.11
C TYR A 40 14.68 -18.93 11.37
N HIS A 41 14.67 -19.79 10.35
CA HIS A 41 15.05 -21.20 10.50
C HIS A 41 16.58 -21.39 10.61
N SER A 42 17.37 -20.44 10.09
CA SER A 42 18.84 -20.43 10.18
C SER A 42 19.38 -19.87 11.51
N ARG A 43 18.52 -19.60 12.50
CA ARG A 43 18.86 -18.94 13.77
C ARG A 43 19.96 -19.62 14.61
N SER A 44 20.31 -20.88 14.32
CA SER A 44 21.44 -21.54 14.99
C SER A 44 22.79 -20.82 14.78
N SER A 45 22.91 -19.98 13.74
CA SER A 45 24.11 -19.20 13.43
C SER A 45 24.15 -17.79 14.06
N MET A 46 23.06 -17.30 14.66
CA MET A 46 22.91 -15.89 15.04
C MET A 46 23.22 -15.60 16.53
N ARG A 47 23.79 -16.58 17.25
CA ARG A 47 24.13 -16.46 18.68
C ARG A 47 25.25 -15.45 18.99
N SER A 48 25.81 -14.77 17.98
CA SER A 48 27.00 -13.91 18.13
C SER A 48 26.77 -12.43 17.83
N LEU A 49 25.53 -11.96 17.61
CA LEU A 49 25.32 -10.52 17.39
C LEU A 49 25.38 -9.78 18.72
N GLU A 50 26.34 -8.87 18.85
CA GLU A 50 26.53 -8.04 20.04
C GLU A 50 25.27 -7.19 20.30
N GLY A 51 24.92 -7.03 21.59
CA GLY A 51 23.66 -6.40 22.00
C GLY A 51 23.50 -4.97 21.46
N ASP A 52 24.61 -4.23 21.36
CA ASP A 52 24.63 -2.87 20.81
C ASP A 52 24.31 -2.81 19.31
N THR A 53 24.88 -3.73 18.50
CA THR A 53 24.59 -3.80 17.06
C THR A 53 23.11 -4.13 16.81
N ARG A 54 22.53 -5.03 17.61
CA ARG A 54 21.11 -5.36 17.48
C ARG A 54 20.20 -4.19 17.84
N ARG A 55 20.56 -3.39 18.86
CA ARG A 55 19.83 -2.19 19.24
C ARG A 55 19.84 -1.18 18.09
N GLU A 56 21.00 -0.95 17.48
CA GLU A 56 21.15 -0.06 16.32
C GLU A 56 20.27 -0.50 15.15
N ILE A 57 20.33 -1.79 14.75
CA ILE A 57 19.48 -2.35 13.69
C ILE A 57 17.99 -2.18 14.00
N THR A 58 17.59 -2.39 15.25
CA THR A 58 16.18 -2.25 15.68
C THR A 58 15.73 -0.79 15.61
N GLY A 59 16.60 0.15 15.97
CA GLY A 59 16.36 1.59 15.87
C GLY A 59 16.25 2.07 14.41
N GLU A 60 17.13 1.58 13.52
CA GLU A 60 17.03 1.88 12.09
C GLU A 60 15.73 1.35 11.48
N LEU A 61 15.37 0.09 11.80
CA LEU A 61 14.11 -0.51 11.34
C LEU A 61 12.91 0.32 11.78
N LEU A 62 12.89 0.78 13.03
CA LEU A 62 11.83 1.63 13.56
C LEU A 62 11.70 2.93 12.76
N LYS A 63 12.82 3.65 12.57
CA LYS A 63 12.85 4.91 11.82
C LYS A 63 12.36 4.75 10.38
N GLU A 64 12.86 3.73 9.69
CA GLU A 64 12.45 3.44 8.30
C GLU A 64 10.95 3.11 8.22
N LEU A 65 10.43 2.37 9.19
CA LEU A 65 9.02 2.00 9.22
C LEU A 65 8.09 3.19 9.54
N GLU A 66 8.50 4.09 10.44
CA GLU A 66 7.77 5.33 10.70
C GLU A 66 7.73 6.21 9.45
N CYS A 67 8.87 6.37 8.78
CA CYS A 67 8.97 7.10 7.52
C CYS A 67 8.09 6.47 6.43
N PHE A 68 8.13 5.15 6.29
CA PHE A 68 7.29 4.39 5.38
C PHE A 68 5.80 4.59 5.68
N GLY A 69 5.39 4.44 6.95
CA GLY A 69 3.99 4.59 7.36
C GLY A 69 3.42 5.98 7.08
N LEU A 70 4.19 7.03 7.38
CA LEU A 70 3.83 8.42 7.07
C LEU A 70 3.76 8.66 5.56
N SER A 71 4.77 8.21 4.82
CA SER A 71 4.83 8.36 3.36
C SER A 71 3.68 7.64 2.66
N LEU A 72 3.36 6.42 3.09
CA LEU A 72 2.24 5.65 2.58
C LEU A 72 0.90 6.34 2.87
N SER A 73 0.71 6.85 4.09
CA SER A 73 -0.51 7.60 4.44
C SER A 73 -0.68 8.83 3.55
N ASN A 74 0.38 9.62 3.37
CA ASN A 74 0.35 10.82 2.54
C ASN A 74 0.07 10.48 1.08
N TRP A 75 0.69 9.40 0.58
CA TRP A 75 0.46 8.92 -0.78
C TRP A 75 -1.00 8.50 -0.99
N ILE A 76 -1.58 7.68 -0.09
CA ILE A 76 -2.98 7.24 -0.17
C ILE A 76 -3.94 8.42 -0.16
N ASN A 77 -3.73 9.37 0.76
CA ASN A 77 -4.59 10.55 0.88
C ASN A 77 -4.52 11.44 -0.37
N SER A 78 -3.31 11.69 -0.88
CA SER A 78 -3.11 12.49 -2.09
C SER A 78 -3.71 11.81 -3.31
N HIS A 79 -3.51 10.50 -3.44
CA HIS A 79 -4.04 9.71 -4.54
C HIS A 79 -5.57 9.68 -4.54
N THR A 80 -6.18 9.47 -3.37
CA THR A 80 -7.64 9.52 -3.18
C THR A 80 -8.19 10.88 -3.56
N SER A 81 -7.60 11.96 -3.02
CA SER A 81 -8.04 13.34 -3.30
C SER A 81 -7.94 13.69 -4.79
N TYR A 82 -6.86 13.27 -5.45
CA TYR A 82 -6.68 13.44 -6.89
C TYR A 82 -7.80 12.75 -7.69
N ILE A 83 -8.07 11.47 -7.41
CA ILE A 83 -9.09 10.68 -8.13
C ILE A 83 -10.49 11.25 -7.89
N GLU A 84 -10.81 11.63 -6.66
CA GLU A 84 -12.11 12.22 -6.32
C GLU A 84 -12.31 13.55 -7.04
N SER A 85 -11.29 14.42 -7.04
CA SER A 85 -11.31 15.70 -7.75
C SER A 85 -11.45 15.51 -9.25
N LEU A 86 -10.70 14.58 -9.84
CA LEU A 86 -10.79 14.22 -11.26
C LEU A 86 -12.19 13.72 -11.61
N ASN A 87 -12.74 12.81 -10.82
CA ASN A 87 -14.09 12.29 -11.05
C ASN A 87 -15.14 13.39 -10.93
N GLY A 88 -15.06 14.26 -9.91
CA GLY A 88 -15.95 15.41 -9.74
C GLY A 88 -15.87 16.40 -10.91
N TRP A 89 -14.66 16.73 -11.36
CA TRP A 89 -14.44 17.58 -12.53
C TRP A 89 -15.07 16.98 -13.79
N LEU A 90 -14.85 15.68 -14.05
CA LEU A 90 -15.45 14.99 -15.19
C LEU A 90 -16.98 15.02 -15.13
N GLN A 91 -17.60 14.75 -13.97
CA GLN A 91 -19.06 14.81 -13.84
C GLN A 91 -19.61 16.21 -14.15
N ASN A 92 -18.90 17.27 -13.78
CA ASN A 92 -19.29 18.64 -14.13
C ASN A 92 -19.18 18.92 -15.64
N CYS A 93 -18.26 18.28 -16.36
CA CYS A 93 -18.19 18.36 -17.82
C CYS A 93 -19.39 17.73 -18.55
N ILE A 94 -20.26 16.99 -17.86
CA ILE A 94 -21.52 16.48 -18.42
C ILE A 94 -22.61 17.56 -18.41
N LEU A 95 -22.50 18.55 -17.52
CA LEU A 95 -23.52 19.57 -17.24
C LEU A 95 -23.35 20.88 -18.03
N GLU A 96 -22.27 21.05 -18.81
CA GLU A 96 -22.13 22.22 -19.67
C GLU A 96 -23.36 22.31 -20.59
N PRO A 97 -24.07 23.47 -20.67
CA PRO A 97 -25.34 23.55 -21.37
C PRO A 97 -25.12 23.25 -22.85
N ARG A 98 -25.47 22.04 -23.26
CA ARG A 98 -25.76 21.78 -24.66
C ARG A 98 -26.90 22.73 -25.00
N GLU A 99 -26.60 23.82 -25.70
CA GLU A 99 -27.60 24.65 -26.34
C GLU A 99 -28.65 23.70 -26.91
N ARG A 100 -29.85 23.74 -26.34
CA ARG A 100 -30.96 22.90 -26.76
C ARG A 100 -31.29 23.33 -28.19
N SER A 101 -30.61 22.75 -29.18
CA SER A 101 -31.06 22.82 -30.55
C SER A 101 -32.41 22.11 -30.59
N LYS A 102 -33.47 22.90 -30.70
CA LYS A 102 -34.88 22.51 -30.54
C LYS A 102 -35.37 21.47 -31.56
N ASN A 103 -34.51 20.88 -32.38
CA ASN A 103 -34.89 20.06 -33.54
C ASN A 103 -34.24 18.65 -33.60
N ARG A 104 -33.77 18.08 -32.49
CA ARG A 104 -33.33 16.67 -32.49
C ARG A 104 -34.48 15.74 -32.09
N LYS A 105 -34.90 14.90 -33.05
CA LYS A 105 -35.83 13.76 -32.89
C LYS A 105 -35.53 12.99 -31.59
N PRO A 106 -36.55 12.40 -30.94
CA PRO A 106 -36.40 11.73 -29.65
C PRO A 106 -35.27 10.70 -29.74
N PHE A 107 -34.32 10.87 -28.84
CA PHE A 107 -33.20 9.97 -28.61
C PHE A 107 -33.71 8.53 -28.60
N SER A 108 -33.16 7.65 -29.46
CA SER A 108 -33.44 6.24 -29.32
C SER A 108 -32.82 5.75 -27.99
N PRO A 109 -33.56 5.07 -27.10
CA PRO A 109 -33.14 4.90 -25.70
C PRO A 109 -32.02 3.87 -25.49
N ARG A 110 -31.42 3.29 -26.53
CA ARG A 110 -30.67 2.03 -26.41
C ARG A 110 -29.16 2.06 -26.60
N ARG A 111 -28.48 3.20 -26.86
CA ARG A 111 -27.02 3.15 -27.10
C ARG A 111 -26.29 4.49 -27.04
N ALA A 112 -26.47 5.29 -26.00
CA ALA A 112 -25.47 6.30 -25.66
C ALA A 112 -24.49 5.68 -24.66
N LEU A 113 -23.50 4.91 -25.17
CA LEU A 113 -22.41 4.44 -24.34
C LEU A 113 -21.61 5.65 -23.86
N ALA A 114 -21.41 5.77 -22.55
CA ALA A 114 -20.60 6.83 -21.97
C ALA A 114 -19.17 6.76 -22.55
N PRO A 115 -18.52 7.90 -22.85
CA PRO A 115 -17.13 7.89 -23.25
C PRO A 115 -16.26 7.14 -22.21
N PRO A 116 -15.27 6.33 -22.64
CA PRO A 116 -14.51 5.46 -21.74
C PRO A 116 -13.84 6.17 -20.55
N ILE A 117 -13.49 7.45 -20.69
CA ILE A 117 -12.92 8.24 -19.59
C ILE A 117 -13.86 8.36 -18.37
N PHE A 118 -15.17 8.39 -18.58
CA PHE A 118 -16.15 8.43 -17.47
C PHE A 118 -16.28 7.09 -16.77
N VAL A 119 -16.11 5.99 -17.51
CA VAL A 119 -16.07 4.64 -16.93
C VAL A 119 -14.81 4.51 -16.08
N LEU A 120 -13.66 4.91 -16.63
CA LEU A 120 -12.37 4.93 -15.93
C LEU A 120 -12.46 5.75 -14.64
N SER A 121 -12.87 7.02 -14.68
CA SER A 121 -12.86 7.86 -13.47
C SER A 121 -13.81 7.37 -12.39
N ARG A 122 -14.99 6.91 -12.78
CA ARG A 122 -16.00 6.40 -11.85
C ARG A 122 -15.52 5.13 -11.17
N ASP A 123 -15.07 4.16 -11.96
CA ASP A 123 -14.67 2.86 -11.43
C ASP A 123 -13.36 2.97 -10.64
N TRP A 124 -12.47 3.88 -11.02
CA TRP A 124 -11.27 4.18 -10.25
C TRP A 124 -11.60 4.87 -8.92
N CYS A 125 -12.53 5.83 -8.91
CA CYS A 125 -13.02 6.48 -7.69
C CYS A 125 -13.73 5.49 -6.75
N ALA A 126 -14.51 4.55 -7.29
CA ALA A 126 -15.09 3.47 -6.50
C ALA A 126 -14.01 2.51 -5.96
N GLY A 127 -13.04 2.16 -6.80
CA GLY A 127 -11.94 1.26 -6.46
C GLY A 127 -11.08 1.80 -5.33
N ILE A 128 -10.67 3.08 -5.38
CA ILE A 128 -9.81 3.68 -4.35
C ILE A 128 -10.49 3.73 -2.99
N LYS A 129 -11.82 3.94 -2.95
CA LYS A 129 -12.61 3.92 -1.70
C LYS A 129 -12.70 2.55 -1.06
N ALA A 130 -12.52 1.49 -1.85
CA ALA A 130 -12.53 0.11 -1.39
C ALA A 130 -11.13 -0.40 -0.97
N PHE A 131 -10.09 0.45 -0.98
CA PHE A 131 -8.75 0.03 -0.60
C PHE A 131 -8.70 -0.40 0.88
N PRO A 132 -8.11 -1.58 1.20
CA PRO A 132 -7.98 -2.07 2.58
C PRO A 132 -6.82 -1.36 3.31
N TYR A 133 -6.77 -0.03 3.22
CA TYR A 133 -5.69 0.77 3.80
C TYR A 133 -5.78 0.83 5.33
N GLN A 134 -6.98 0.76 5.92
CA GLN A 134 -7.17 0.88 7.36
C GLN A 134 -6.50 -0.27 8.11
N GLU A 135 -6.67 -1.49 7.62
CA GLU A 135 -6.06 -2.71 8.18
C GLU A 135 -4.53 -2.64 8.11
N LEU A 136 -3.99 -2.20 6.98
CA LEU A 136 -2.55 -2.02 6.82
C LEU A 136 -2.01 -0.91 7.74
N SER A 137 -2.68 0.24 7.81
CA SER A 137 -2.31 1.36 8.69
C SER A 137 -2.25 0.92 10.16
N HIS A 138 -3.25 0.14 10.60
CA HIS A 138 -3.26 -0.44 11.93
C HIS A 138 -2.09 -1.41 12.16
N ALA A 139 -1.80 -2.29 11.21
CA ALA A 139 -0.69 -3.23 11.31
C ALA A 139 0.68 -2.53 11.40
N VAL A 140 0.89 -1.48 10.60
CA VAL A 140 2.11 -0.66 10.66
C VAL A 140 2.24 0.00 12.04
N LYS A 141 1.19 0.67 12.53
CA LYS A 141 1.18 1.33 13.85
C LYS A 141 1.42 0.35 14.99
N TYR A 142 0.80 -0.83 14.91
CA TYR A 142 0.97 -1.89 15.89
C TYR A 142 2.42 -2.37 15.95
N PHE A 143 3.04 -2.62 14.78
CA PHE A 143 4.43 -3.07 14.73
C PHE A 143 5.41 -1.98 15.18
N VAL A 144 5.22 -0.72 14.78
CA VAL A 144 5.96 0.44 15.29
C VAL A 144 5.90 0.51 16.83
N SER A 145 4.70 0.40 17.40
CA SER A 145 4.50 0.44 18.86
C SER A 145 5.20 -0.71 19.58
N ASN A 146 5.23 -1.90 18.96
CA ASN A 146 5.96 -3.04 19.50
C ASN A 146 7.47 -2.80 19.49
N LEU A 147 8.02 -2.23 18.42
CA LEU A 147 9.44 -1.91 18.34
C LEU A 147 9.84 -0.87 19.38
N HIS A 148 9.06 0.21 19.54
CA HIS A 148 9.26 1.19 20.62
C HIS A 148 9.33 0.52 21.98
N ARG A 149 8.34 -0.32 22.32
CA ARG A 149 8.33 -1.05 23.60
C ARG A 149 9.56 -1.95 23.76
N THR A 150 10.00 -2.61 22.68
CA THR A 150 11.17 -3.48 22.74
C THR A 150 12.46 -2.69 22.96
N ILE A 151 12.60 -1.50 22.35
CA ILE A 151 13.75 -0.61 22.56
C ILE A 151 13.74 -0.06 23.99
N ASP A 152 12.61 0.48 24.45
CA ASP A 152 12.45 1.01 25.81
C ASP A 152 12.80 -0.03 26.89
N GLN A 153 12.39 -1.28 26.68
CA GLN A 153 12.69 -2.38 27.58
C GLN A 153 14.18 -2.73 27.59
N GLN A 154 14.83 -2.67 26.42
CA GLN A 154 16.29 -2.84 26.28
C GLN A 154 17.06 -1.75 27.03
N ASP A 155 16.62 -0.50 26.94
CA ASP A 155 17.27 0.64 27.59
C ASP A 155 17.16 0.57 29.12
N LYS A 156 15.99 0.14 29.64
CA LYS A 156 15.79 -0.09 31.09
C LYS A 156 16.70 -1.17 31.64
N GLU A 157 16.77 -2.32 30.96
CA GLU A 157 17.63 -3.44 31.38
C GLU A 157 19.11 -3.06 31.38
N LEU A 158 19.58 -2.28 30.41
CA LEU A 158 20.95 -1.76 30.38
C LEU A 158 21.22 -0.81 31.56
N HIS A 159 20.28 0.09 31.86
CA HIS A 159 20.38 1.01 32.98
C HIS A 159 20.42 0.28 34.34
N GLU A 160 19.59 -0.74 34.52
CA GLU A 160 19.56 -1.55 35.74
C GLU A 160 20.85 -2.38 35.91
N LYS A 161 21.37 -2.96 34.82
CA LYS A 161 22.67 -3.66 34.84
C LYS A 161 23.81 -2.72 35.21
N TYR A 162 23.86 -1.52 34.65
CA TYR A 162 24.87 -0.51 35.01
C TYR A 162 24.79 -0.14 36.49
N ASN A 163 23.58 0.13 37.00
CA ASN A 163 23.37 0.47 38.40
C ASN A 163 23.73 -0.69 39.35
N SER A 164 23.43 -1.93 38.96
CA SER A 164 23.76 -3.15 39.71
C SER A 164 25.27 -3.43 39.75
N VAL A 165 25.99 -3.23 38.63
CA VAL A 165 27.46 -3.36 38.57
C VAL A 165 28.13 -2.29 39.44
N VAL A 166 27.64 -1.05 39.40
CA VAL A 166 28.12 0.04 40.26
C VAL A 166 27.89 -0.28 41.75
N ALA A 167 26.73 -0.85 42.11
CA ALA A 167 26.43 -1.27 43.48
C ALA A 167 27.28 -2.49 43.93
N SER A 168 27.54 -3.44 43.03
CA SER A 168 28.32 -4.67 43.30
C SER A 168 29.83 -4.41 43.37
N THR A 169 30.31 -3.29 42.83
CA THR A 169 31.71 -2.87 42.99
C THR A 169 32.05 -2.50 44.45
N SER A 170 31.03 -2.41 45.33
CA SER A 170 31.16 -2.22 46.78
C SER A 170 31.14 -3.53 47.61
N GLY A 171 30.94 -4.71 47.01
CA GLY A 171 30.91 -5.97 47.75
C GLY A 171 31.06 -7.18 46.83
N GLU A 172 32.13 -7.96 47.03
CA GLU A 172 32.36 -9.21 46.32
C GLU A 172 31.14 -10.14 46.43
N THR A 173 30.65 -10.69 45.30
CA THR A 173 30.58 -12.15 45.02
C THR A 173 29.85 -12.45 43.70
N LYS A 174 30.49 -13.33 42.93
CA LYS A 174 30.08 -14.14 41.76
C LYS A 174 28.58 -14.55 41.68
N SER A 175 27.93 -14.29 40.54
CA SER A 175 26.64 -14.91 40.15
C SER A 175 26.58 -15.24 38.64
N LYS A 176 25.87 -16.33 38.32
CA LYS A 176 25.80 -17.08 37.06
C LYS A 176 25.07 -16.35 35.93
N SER A 177 25.65 -16.38 34.72
CA SER A 177 25.20 -15.73 33.48
C SER A 177 24.31 -16.60 32.57
N ASN A 178 23.34 -17.34 33.12
CA ASN A 178 22.51 -18.26 32.31
C ASN A 178 21.14 -17.71 31.89
N ASP A 179 20.71 -16.55 32.40
CA ASP A 179 19.34 -16.03 32.23
C ASP A 179 19.20 -15.07 31.01
N GLU A 180 20.29 -14.43 30.58
CA GLU A 180 20.26 -13.40 29.53
C GLU A 180 19.96 -13.95 28.13
N GLY A 181 20.30 -15.21 27.85
CA GLY A 181 20.13 -15.81 26.52
C GLY A 181 18.71 -16.29 26.21
N GLU A 182 17.86 -16.50 27.22
CA GLU A 182 16.51 -17.03 27.07
C GLU A 182 15.48 -15.90 26.83
N ASP A 183 15.65 -14.77 27.52
CA ASP A 183 14.88 -13.55 27.28
C ASP A 183 15.15 -12.99 25.87
N ASP A 184 16.40 -13.01 25.44
CA ASP A 184 16.83 -12.47 24.14
C ASP A 184 16.21 -13.20 22.95
N SER A 185 16.19 -14.53 23.03
CA SER A 185 15.58 -15.41 22.04
C SER A 185 14.07 -15.17 21.93
N SER A 186 13.41 -15.00 23.08
CA SER A 186 11.97 -14.78 23.19
C SER A 186 11.55 -13.44 22.56
N ARG A 187 12.34 -12.38 22.79
CA ARG A 187 12.12 -11.06 22.17
C ARG A 187 12.26 -11.11 20.65
N LEU A 188 13.29 -11.81 20.15
CA LEU A 188 13.48 -11.96 18.71
C LEU A 188 12.36 -12.80 18.07
N CYS A 189 11.87 -13.84 18.75
CA CYS A 189 10.67 -14.59 18.32
C CYS A 189 9.45 -13.66 18.19
N TYR A 190 9.22 -12.80 19.18
CA TYR A 190 8.10 -11.86 19.18
C TYR A 190 8.21 -10.80 18.05
N ILE A 191 9.40 -10.22 17.86
CA ILE A 191 9.66 -9.29 16.74
C ILE A 191 9.41 -10.00 15.41
N HIS A 192 9.93 -11.21 15.24
CA HIS A 192 9.71 -11.99 14.02
C HIS A 192 8.23 -12.23 13.77
N GLU A 193 7.48 -12.71 14.76
CA GLU A 193 6.03 -12.97 14.62
C GLU A 193 5.26 -11.71 14.24
N SER A 194 5.57 -10.58 14.87
CA SER A 194 4.91 -9.30 14.58
C SER A 194 5.30 -8.71 13.22
N LEU A 195 6.56 -8.85 12.80
CA LEU A 195 7.03 -8.47 11.47
C LEU A 195 6.39 -9.35 10.39
N THR A 196 6.27 -10.66 10.62
CA THR A 196 5.59 -11.58 9.69
C THR A 196 4.13 -11.18 9.49
N LYS A 197 3.43 -10.79 10.57
CA LYS A 197 2.06 -10.27 10.48
C LYS A 197 2.00 -8.98 9.66
N LEU A 198 2.97 -8.07 9.82
CA LEU A 198 3.02 -6.85 9.02
C LEU A 198 3.25 -7.15 7.53
N VAL A 199 4.25 -7.96 7.19
CA VAL A 199 4.54 -8.34 5.79
C VAL A 199 3.32 -9.02 5.16
N HIS A 200 2.62 -9.88 5.90
CA HIS A 200 1.38 -10.47 5.42
C HIS A 200 0.30 -9.43 5.07
N GLN A 201 0.14 -8.38 5.89
CA GLN A 201 -0.80 -7.30 5.59
C GLN A 201 -0.36 -6.46 4.38
N LEU A 202 0.95 -6.22 4.23
CA LEU A 202 1.52 -5.55 3.05
C LEU A 202 1.26 -6.35 1.76
N THR A 203 1.44 -7.67 1.80
CA THR A 203 1.11 -8.59 0.70
C THR A 203 -0.37 -8.51 0.35
N LYS A 204 -1.26 -8.67 1.33
CA LYS A 204 -2.71 -8.58 1.13
C LYS A 204 -3.15 -7.25 0.53
N PHE A 205 -2.58 -6.15 1.03
CA PHE A 205 -2.88 -4.82 0.53
C PHE A 205 -2.43 -4.64 -0.92
N SER A 206 -1.23 -5.14 -1.27
CA SER A 206 -0.70 -5.09 -2.64
C SER A 206 -1.52 -5.95 -3.60
N GLU A 207 -1.92 -7.15 -3.18
CA GLU A 207 -2.79 -8.06 -3.95
C GLU A 207 -4.17 -7.44 -4.20
N ALA A 208 -4.81 -6.91 -3.16
CA ALA A 208 -6.10 -6.23 -3.30
C ALA A 208 -6.01 -5.00 -4.22
N SER A 209 -4.94 -4.21 -4.09
CA SER A 209 -4.71 -3.04 -4.94
C SER A 209 -4.50 -3.44 -6.40
N LEU A 210 -3.67 -4.45 -6.66
CA LEU A 210 -3.44 -4.99 -8.01
C LEU A 210 -4.75 -5.43 -8.65
N LYS A 211 -5.57 -6.20 -7.91
CA LYS A 211 -6.88 -6.66 -8.37
C LYS A 211 -7.80 -5.51 -8.75
N VAL A 212 -7.86 -4.44 -7.95
CA VAL A 212 -8.67 -3.26 -8.28
C VAL A 212 -8.22 -2.64 -9.61
N TYR A 213 -6.92 -2.52 -9.86
CA TYR A 213 -6.41 -1.97 -11.12
C TYR A 213 -6.65 -2.90 -12.32
N GLU A 214 -6.56 -4.22 -12.13
CA GLU A 214 -6.91 -5.19 -13.16
C GLU A 214 -8.39 -5.12 -13.54
N ASP A 215 -9.28 -5.02 -12.55
CA ASP A 215 -10.71 -4.86 -12.75
C ASP A 215 -11.04 -3.55 -13.49
N ILE A 216 -10.39 -2.45 -13.11
CA ILE A 216 -10.53 -1.15 -13.80
C ILE A 216 -10.09 -1.28 -15.26
N ARG A 217 -8.92 -1.89 -15.51
CA ARG A 217 -8.39 -2.09 -16.87
C ARG A 217 -9.39 -2.85 -17.75
N GLN A 218 -9.90 -3.99 -17.27
CA GLN A 218 -10.87 -4.79 -18.01
C GLN A 218 -12.16 -4.01 -18.34
N LYS A 219 -12.70 -3.27 -17.37
CA LYS A 219 -13.91 -2.45 -17.58
C LYS A 219 -13.69 -1.33 -18.60
N VAL A 220 -12.51 -0.69 -18.58
CA VAL A 220 -12.17 0.36 -19.52
C VAL A 220 -11.95 -0.19 -20.93
N GLU A 221 -11.26 -1.32 -21.09
CA GLU A 221 -11.08 -2.00 -22.38
C GLU A 221 -12.44 -2.40 -23.00
N ALA A 222 -13.35 -2.95 -22.19
CA ALA A 222 -14.71 -3.26 -22.61
C ALA A 222 -15.48 -2.00 -23.04
N ALA A 223 -15.36 -0.91 -22.27
CA ALA A 223 -15.99 0.37 -22.59
C ALA A 223 -15.44 0.97 -23.89
N GLN A 224 -14.12 0.92 -24.13
CA GLN A 224 -13.49 1.37 -25.37
C GLN A 224 -14.04 0.58 -26.57
N THR A 225 -14.05 -0.75 -26.49
CA THR A 225 -14.54 -1.62 -27.56
C THR A 225 -16.00 -1.32 -27.91
N ALA A 226 -16.85 -1.19 -26.89
CA ALA A 226 -18.26 -0.86 -27.06
C ALA A 226 -18.44 0.56 -27.64
N TYR A 227 -17.65 1.53 -27.18
CA TYR A 227 -17.72 2.92 -27.65
C TYR A 227 -17.29 3.05 -29.12
N HIS A 228 -16.17 2.44 -29.51
CA HIS A 228 -15.68 2.46 -30.89
C HIS A 228 -16.61 1.74 -31.86
N SER A 229 -17.12 0.56 -31.50
CA SER A 229 -18.10 -0.17 -32.32
C SER A 229 -19.38 0.65 -32.53
N CYS A 230 -19.90 1.29 -31.49
CA CYS A 230 -21.09 2.14 -31.59
C CYS A 230 -20.83 3.43 -32.39
N LYS A 231 -19.61 3.99 -32.36
CA LYS A 231 -19.22 5.14 -33.18
C LYS A 231 -19.14 4.77 -34.66
N SER A 232 -18.53 3.63 -35.00
CA SER A 232 -18.42 3.12 -36.37
C SER A 232 -19.78 2.85 -37.03
N ILE A 233 -20.72 2.24 -36.29
CA ILE A 233 -22.09 1.99 -36.77
C ILE A 233 -22.84 3.31 -37.08
N ARG A 234 -22.56 4.38 -36.32
CA ARG A 234 -23.19 5.70 -36.53
C ARG A 234 -22.62 6.41 -37.75
N THR A 235 -21.32 6.30 -38.01
CA THR A 235 -20.68 6.95 -39.17
C THR A 235 -21.03 6.24 -40.48
N GLY A 236 -21.17 4.90 -40.48
CA GLY A 236 -21.58 4.14 -41.67
C GLY A 236 -23.03 4.37 -42.11
N LYS A 237 -23.94 4.75 -41.19
CA LYS A 237 -25.35 5.06 -41.50
C LYS A 237 -25.59 6.45 -42.09
N ILE A 238 -24.56 7.30 -42.19
CA ILE A 238 -24.68 8.67 -42.72
C ILE A 238 -24.28 8.75 -44.20
N GLN A 239 -23.70 7.67 -44.77
CA GLN A 239 -23.20 7.60 -46.15
C GLN A 239 -24.06 6.73 -47.10
N SER A 240 -25.29 6.38 -46.73
CA SER A 240 -26.27 5.65 -47.57
C SER A 240 -27.59 6.39 -47.58
#